data_AF-A0A3C0HZQ8-F1
#
_entry.id   AF-A0A3C0HZQ8-F1
#
_cell.length_a   1.000
_cell.length_b   1.000
_cell.length_c   1.000
_cell.angle_alpha   90.00
_cell.angle_beta   90.00
_cell.angle_gamma   90.00
#
_symmetry.space_group_name_H-M   'P 1'
#
loop_
_entity.id
_entity.type
_entity.pdbx_description
1 polymer ?
#
loop_
_entity_poly.entity_id
_entity_poly.type
_entity_poly.pdbx_seq_one_letter_code
_entity_poly.pdbx_strand_id
1 'polypeptide(L)' 'MDDYEIQEIRRIRQQIYSENKPDLKAVAEYYRQIENELRNSGQYKFIDEKAHHSNRKQSSHKIA' A
#
# COMPACT_ATOMS: atom_id res chain seq x y z
N MET A 1 -1.12 10.17 -30.24
CA MET A 1 0.21 10.45 -29.68
C MET A 1 0.23 9.81 -28.31
N ASP A 2 0.35 8.49 -28.33
CA ASP A 2 -0.21 7.64 -27.29
C ASP A 2 0.81 6.52 -26.98
N ASP A 3 0.78 6.05 -25.75
CA ASP A 3 1.54 4.95 -25.17
C ASP A 3 3.05 5.08 -24.96
N TYR A 4 3.82 5.85 -25.74
CA TYR A 4 5.29 5.78 -25.62
C TYR A 4 5.83 6.24 -24.25
N GLU A 5 5.31 7.35 -23.71
CA GLU A 5 5.69 7.83 -22.37
C GLU A 5 5.24 6.86 -21.26
N ILE A 6 4.05 6.27 -21.39
CA ILE A 6 3.53 5.32 -20.42
C ILE A 6 4.33 4.01 -20.45
N GLN A 7 4.76 3.56 -21.64
CA GLN A 7 5.62 2.39 -21.79
C GLN A 7 7.01 2.63 -21.23
N GLU A 8 7.58 3.82 -21.42
CA GLU A 8 8.90 4.15 -20.88
C GLU A 8 8.86 4.21 -19.34
N ILE A 9 7.80 4.80 -18.75
CA ILE A 9 7.58 4.80 -17.31
C ILE A 9 7.44 3.37 -16.77
N ARG A 10 6.73 2.47 -17.48
CA ARG A 10 6.61 1.06 -17.08
C ARG A 10 7.94 0.32 -17.15
N ARG A 11 8.74 0.59 -18.19
CA ARG A 11 10.06 -0.03 -18.39
C ARG A 11 11.04 0.40 -17.29
N ILE A 12 11.12 1.69 -17.01
CA ILE A 12 11.97 2.24 -15.92
C ILE A 12 11.56 1.62 -14.58
N ARG A 13 10.25 1.51 -14.30
CA ARG A 13 9.75 0.91 -13.06
C ARG A 13 10.12 -0.57 -12.94
N GLN A 14 10.01 -1.35 -14.02
CA GLN A 14 10.41 -2.76 -14.02
C GLN A 14 11.92 -2.92 -13.85
N GLN A 15 12.71 -2.05 -14.48
CA GLN A 15 14.17 -2.10 -14.38
C GLN A 15 14.65 -1.81 -12.95
N ILE A 16 14.12 -0.76 -12.32
CA ILE A 16 14.39 -0.44 -10.91
C ILE A 16 13.97 -1.62 -10.01
N TYR A 17 12.82 -2.23 -10.28
CA TYR A 17 12.33 -3.40 -9.53
C TYR A 17 13.21 -4.64 -9.73
N SER A 18 13.75 -4.87 -10.92
CA SER A 18 14.62 -6.02 -11.21
C SER A 18 16.02 -5.86 -10.63
N GLU A 19 16.58 -4.65 -10.71
CA GLU A 19 17.94 -4.36 -10.22
C GLU A 19 17.99 -4.29 -8.69
N ASN A 20 16.91 -3.83 -8.07
CA ASN A 20 16.83 -3.69 -6.62
C ASN A 20 16.04 -4.81 -5.95
N LYS A 21 15.64 -5.85 -6.73
CA LYS A 21 14.78 -7.00 -6.36
C LYS A 21 14.19 -6.78 -4.98
N PRO A 22 13.13 -5.95 -4.86
CA PRO A 22 12.83 -5.27 -3.62
C PRO A 22 12.73 -6.36 -2.59
N ASP A 23 13.62 -6.29 -1.61
CA ASP A 23 13.41 -7.08 -0.43
C ASP A 23 12.12 -6.52 0.16
N LEU A 24 10.99 -7.11 -0.23
CA LEU A 24 9.66 -6.68 0.16
C LEU A 24 9.57 -6.68 1.68
N LYS A 25 10.42 -7.47 2.34
CA LYS A 25 10.67 -7.43 3.77
C LYS A 25 11.33 -6.13 4.19
N ALA A 26 12.48 -5.75 3.62
CA ALA A 26 13.13 -4.47 3.91
C ALA A 26 12.22 -3.26 3.64
N VAL A 27 11.45 -3.29 2.55
CA VAL A 27 10.46 -2.26 2.23
C VAL A 27 9.34 -2.22 3.27
N ALA A 28 8.80 -3.38 3.66
CA ALA A 28 7.78 -3.46 4.70
C ALA A 28 8.31 -3.02 6.08
N GLU A 29 9.56 -3.34 6.40
CA GLU A 29 10.24 -2.92 7.63
C GLU A 29 10.41 -1.39 7.66
N TYR A 30 10.84 -0.79 6.54
CA TYR A 30 10.95 0.67 6.39
C TYR A 30 9.60 1.37 6.60
N TYR A 31 8.53 0.89 5.98
CA TYR A 31 7.19 1.48 6.17
C TYR A 31 6.68 1.32 7.61
N ARG A 32 6.95 0.20 8.28
CA ARG A 32 6.60 0.03 9.70
C ARG A 32 7.34 1.00 10.60
N GLN A 33 8.61 1.29 10.31
CA GLN A 33 9.37 2.26 11.08
C GLN A 33 8.77 3.67 10.95
N ILE A 34 8.47 4.11 9.73
CA ILE A 34 7.81 5.41 9.49
C ILE A 34 6.47 5.48 10.22
N GLU A 35 5.65 4.42 10.15
CA GLU A 35 4.37 4.39 10.84
C GLU A 35 4.52 4.58 12.36
N ASN A 36 5.51 3.91 12.98
CA ASN A 36 5.78 4.05 14.41
C ASN A 36 6.22 5.47 14.77
N GLU A 37 7.10 6.09 13.97
CA GLU A 37 7.53 7.48 14.18
C GLU A 37 6.35 8.45 14.10
N LEU A 38 5.48 8.28 13.11
CA LEU A 38 4.29 9.10 12.94
C LEU A 38 3.25 8.87 14.04
N ARG A 39 3.05 7.63 14.50
CA ARG A 39 2.20 7.32 15.66
C ARG A 39 2.72 8.00 16.92
N ASN A 40 4.03 7.94 17.15
CA ASN A 40 4.69 8.56 18.30
C ASN A 40 4.64 10.08 18.25
N SER A 41 4.62 10.68 17.05
CA SER A 41 4.51 12.13 16.89
C SER A 41 3.18 12.70 17.39
N GLY A 42 2.12 11.88 17.48
CA GLY A 42 0.78 12.32 17.88
C GLY A 42 0.09 13.27 16.88
N GLN A 43 0.73 13.60 15.76
CA GLN A 43 0.21 14.52 14.74
C GLN A 43 -0.89 13.89 13.88
N TYR A 44 -0.95 12.55 13.84
CA TYR A 44 -1.84 11.81 12.96
C TYR A 44 -2.67 10.80 13.75
N LYS A 45 -3.97 10.70 13.41
CA LYS A 45 -4.89 9.72 13.97
C LYS A 45 -4.90 8.47 13.11
N PHE A 46 -4.24 7.41 13.60
CA PHE A 46 -4.24 6.12 12.95
C PHE A 46 -5.51 5.34 13.29
N ILE A 47 -6.12 4.71 12.27
CA ILE A 47 -7.26 3.82 12.47
C ILE A 47 -6.71 2.40 12.62
N ASP A 48 -6.98 1.76 13.75
CA ASP A 48 -6.60 0.37 13.93
C ASP A 48 -7.43 -0.54 13.03
N GLU A 49 -6.78 -1.34 12.19
CA GLU A 49 -7.42 -2.22 11.20
C GLU A 49 -8.42 -3.21 11.82
N LYS A 50 -8.27 -3.54 13.11
CA LYS A 50 -9.24 -4.37 13.85
C LYS A 50 -10.65 -3.76 13.89
N ALA A 51 -10.78 -2.44 13.76
CA ALA A 51 -12.07 -1.76 13.72
C ALA A 51 -12.80 -1.89 12.37
N HIS A 52 -12.11 -2.28 11.28
CA HIS A 52 -12.70 -2.35 9.95
C HIS A 52 -13.33 -3.70 9.60
N HIS A 53 -13.07 -4.76 10.37
CA HIS A 53 -13.66 -6.08 10.11
C HIS A 53 -15.09 -6.26 10.65
N SER A 54 -15.59 -5.36 11.49
CA SER A 54 -16.95 -5.42 12.04
C SER A 54 -18.03 -4.95 11.05
N ASN A 55 -17.69 -4.13 10.05
CA ASN A 55 -18.68 -3.58 9.09
C ASN A 55 -18.81 -4.36 7.77
N ARG A 56 -18.03 -5.43 7.54
CA ARG A 56 -18.09 -6.20 6.28
C ARG A 56 -19.05 -7.41 6.32
N LYS A 57 -19.88 -7.53 7.36
CA LYS A 57 -20.88 -8.62 7.53
C LYS A 57 -22.35 -8.16 7.39
N GLN A 58 -22.62 -7.06 6.70
CA GLN A 58 -24.00 -6.67 6.35
C GLN A 58 -24.11 -6.20 4.89
N SER A 59 -23.81 -7.07 3.94
CA SER A 59 -24.39 -6.94 2.60
C SER A 59 -24.55 -8.30 1.91
N SER A 60 -25.18 -9.25 2.60
CA SER A 60 -25.84 -10.36 1.89
C SER A 60 -27.15 -9.80 1.31
N HIS A 61 -27.09 -9.31 0.08
CA HIS A 61 -28.26 -9.02 -0.74
C HIS A 61 -29.07 -10.31 -0.88
N LYS A 62 -30.28 -10.32 -0.30
CA LYS A 62 -31.28 -11.34 -0.63
C LYS A 62 -31.81 -11.01 -2.02
N ILE A 63 -31.50 -11.86 -2.99
CA ILE A 63 -32.24 -11.89 -4.26
C ILE A 63 -33.45 -12.80 -3.98
N ALA A 64 -34.63 -12.20 -4.03
CA ALA A 64 -35.92 -12.90 -4.06
C ALA A 64 -36.30 -13.17 -5.52
#